data_AF-A0AAN9GYL4-F1
#
_entry.id   AF-A0AAN9GYL4-F1
#
_cell.length_a   1.000
_cell.length_b   1.000
_cell.length_c   1.000
_cell.angle_alpha   90.00
_cell.angle_beta   90.00
_cell.angle_gamma   90.00
#
_symmetry.space_group_name_H-M   'P 1'
#
loop_
_entity.id
_entity.type
_entity.pdbx_description
1 polymer ?
#
loop_
_entity_poly.entity_id
_entity_poly.type
_entity_poly.pdbx_seq_one_letter_code
_entity_poly.pdbx_strand_id
1 'polypeptide(L)'
;MYGIVYTKPCENPRTDSCISPYLAGKPRLQLSVYTALRPNADGGHSLIHREEEFDVNTRFERLINVSVPKKTRKNGTLYAMVFLHQAGVTPWQDPHQVHLVTQLTTYMMPKPPEISLITGQDDPQKPDQQKQSSESDLERPVSHWRSRLTLNVVSENFQFDREALPGDVHRYMRVYQDGKKMIYLPLLFVDELSNRVKDLMEINSSSAELPLTISYDSIALGKLRFWIHMQDAVYSLQQFGFTEKDADEIKGIFVDTNLYFLALTFFVAAFHLLFDFLAFKNDISFWKHKKSMVGMSSKAVLWRCFSTIVIFLYLLDEQTSLLVLIPAGIGSLIEVWKVKKAFKIHIIWRGLTPTFLFGKQDESEKRTGEYDTLAMKYLSYLLYPLCLGGAGYALVFVKYKSWYSWIINSLVNGVYAFGFLFMLPQLFVNFKMKSVAHLPWKAFMYKAFNTFIDDVFAFIITMPASHRLACFRDDVVFLVYLYQRWLYPVDKTRVNEYGVSYDEEPKGKSHKD
;
A
#
# COMPACT_ATOMS: atom_id res chain seq x y z
N MET A 1 -16.57 -9.42 -14.24
CA MET A 1 -15.56 -10.48 -13.98
C MET A 1 -15.79 -11.72 -14.84
N TYR A 2 -16.98 -12.34 -14.84
CA TYR A 2 -17.24 -13.56 -15.64
C TYR A 2 -16.90 -13.39 -17.14
N GLY A 3 -17.37 -12.34 -17.81
CA GLY A 3 -17.05 -12.10 -19.24
C GLY A 3 -15.60 -11.71 -19.56
N ILE A 4 -14.78 -11.41 -18.54
CA ILE A 4 -13.34 -11.15 -18.69
C ILE A 4 -12.57 -12.48 -18.74
N VAL A 5 -12.97 -13.44 -17.91
CA VAL A 5 -12.28 -14.74 -17.80
C VAL A 5 -12.88 -15.78 -18.75
N TYR A 6 -14.20 -15.74 -18.97
CA TYR A 6 -14.91 -16.66 -19.84
C TYR A 6 -15.05 -16.07 -21.24
N THR A 7 -14.61 -16.84 -22.25
CA THR A 7 -14.82 -16.55 -23.66
C THR A 7 -15.73 -17.64 -24.23
N LYS A 8 -16.80 -17.25 -24.92
CA LYS A 8 -17.71 -18.21 -25.56
C LYS A 8 -16.98 -18.90 -26.73
N PRO A 9 -16.90 -20.24 -26.77
CA PRO A 9 -16.30 -20.95 -27.91
C PRO A 9 -17.20 -20.89 -29.14
N CYS A 10 -16.63 -21.10 -30.33
CA CYS A 10 -17.38 -21.20 -31.58
C CYS A 10 -18.34 -22.41 -31.55
N GLU A 11 -19.63 -22.21 -31.82
CA GLU A 11 -20.66 -23.27 -31.69
C GLU A 11 -20.70 -24.22 -32.90
N ASN A 12 -20.50 -23.74 -34.14
CA ASN A 12 -20.52 -24.58 -35.34
C ASN A 12 -19.23 -24.48 -36.19
N PRO A 13 -18.24 -25.36 -35.97
CA PRO A 13 -16.97 -25.35 -36.72
C PRO A 13 -17.08 -25.72 -38.21
N ARG A 14 -18.28 -26.10 -38.71
CA ARG A 14 -18.50 -26.56 -40.09
C ARG A 14 -19.27 -25.57 -40.99
N THR A 15 -20.01 -24.63 -40.41
CA THR A 15 -20.84 -23.66 -41.16
C THR A 15 -20.40 -22.22 -40.92
N ASP A 16 -19.74 -21.95 -39.80
CA ASP A 16 -19.51 -20.60 -39.32
C ASP A 16 -18.04 -20.19 -39.44
N SER A 17 -17.81 -18.88 -39.45
CA SER A 17 -16.53 -18.21 -39.67
C SER A 17 -15.56 -18.36 -38.48
N CYS A 18 -15.40 -19.55 -37.93
CA CYS A 18 -14.53 -19.81 -36.78
C CYS A 18 -13.04 -19.62 -37.12
N ILE A 19 -12.28 -19.13 -36.15
CA ILE A 19 -10.82 -18.95 -36.23
C ILE A 19 -10.16 -20.05 -35.40
N SER A 20 -9.32 -20.86 -36.05
CA SER A 20 -8.65 -22.02 -35.46
C SER A 20 -7.23 -21.70 -35.00
N PRO A 21 -6.69 -22.36 -33.96
CA PRO A 21 -5.31 -22.14 -33.52
C PRO A 21 -4.27 -22.73 -34.47
N TYR A 22 -3.18 -22.02 -34.72
CA TYR A 22 -1.98 -22.56 -35.39
C TYR A 22 -1.34 -23.71 -34.58
N LEU A 23 -1.37 -23.61 -33.25
CA LEU A 23 -0.81 -24.62 -32.34
C LEU A 23 -1.53 -25.98 -32.40
N ALA A 24 -2.77 -26.03 -32.90
CA ALA A 24 -3.50 -27.29 -33.07
C ALA A 24 -2.79 -28.25 -34.05
N GLY A 25 -2.00 -27.71 -34.98
CA GLY A 25 -1.18 -28.48 -35.91
C GLY A 25 0.12 -29.04 -35.33
N LYS A 26 0.43 -28.78 -34.05
CA LYS A 26 1.71 -29.10 -33.39
C LYS A 26 2.95 -28.74 -34.24
N PRO A 27 3.08 -27.48 -34.69
CA PRO A 27 4.23 -27.03 -35.46
C PRO A 27 5.51 -27.11 -34.63
N ARG A 28 6.65 -27.35 -35.29
CA ARG A 28 7.97 -27.21 -34.65
C ARG A 28 8.32 -25.73 -34.57
N LEU A 29 8.31 -25.18 -33.35
CA LEU A 29 8.56 -23.77 -33.08
C LEU A 29 9.95 -23.56 -32.48
N GLN A 30 10.46 -22.35 -32.66
CA GLN A 30 11.71 -21.86 -32.11
C GLN A 30 11.47 -20.47 -31.50
N LEU A 31 12.03 -20.25 -30.31
CA LEU A 31 12.00 -18.96 -29.62
C LEU A 31 13.36 -18.28 -29.73
N SER A 32 13.38 -17.06 -30.25
CA SER A 32 14.60 -16.25 -30.36
C SER A 32 14.40 -14.90 -29.70
N VAL A 33 15.33 -14.50 -28.82
CA VAL A 33 15.33 -13.19 -28.15
C VAL A 33 16.54 -12.38 -28.62
N TYR A 34 16.27 -11.17 -29.09
CA TYR A 34 17.28 -10.21 -29.53
C TYR A 34 17.19 -8.94 -28.69
N THR A 35 18.30 -8.23 -28.56
CA THR A 35 18.34 -6.88 -28.00
C THR A 35 18.58 -5.86 -29.09
N ALA A 36 17.91 -4.71 -29.00
CA ALA A 36 18.04 -3.61 -29.95
C ALA A 36 17.99 -2.26 -29.23
N LEU A 37 18.65 -1.26 -29.81
CA LEU A 37 18.60 0.14 -29.34
C LEU A 37 17.37 0.88 -29.86
N ARG A 38 16.68 0.33 -30.85
CA ARG A 38 15.45 0.87 -31.41
C ARG A 38 14.38 -0.21 -31.39
N PRO A 39 13.10 0.15 -31.29
CA PRO A 39 12.00 -0.80 -31.34
C PRO A 39 11.72 -1.34 -32.76
N ASN A 40 12.39 -0.81 -33.78
CA ASN A 40 12.17 -1.18 -35.19
C ASN A 40 13.05 -2.36 -35.61
N ALA A 41 12.59 -3.11 -36.61
CA ALA A 41 13.35 -4.21 -37.21
C ALA A 41 14.61 -3.77 -37.98
N ASP A 42 14.89 -2.47 -38.08
CA ASP A 42 15.99 -1.89 -38.86
C ASP A 42 17.35 -2.02 -38.17
N GLY A 43 17.96 -3.21 -38.28
CA GLY A 43 19.38 -3.46 -37.99
C GLY A 43 19.83 -3.24 -36.54
N GLY A 44 21.03 -3.74 -36.21
CA GLY A 44 21.61 -3.60 -34.87
C GLY A 44 21.03 -4.54 -33.80
N HIS A 45 20.39 -5.63 -34.23
CA HIS A 45 19.89 -6.69 -33.35
C HIS A 45 21.05 -7.58 -32.89
N SER A 46 21.19 -7.76 -31.59
CA SER A 46 22.13 -8.73 -31.01
C SER A 46 21.33 -9.90 -30.44
N LEU A 47 21.61 -11.12 -30.91
CA LEU A 47 20.96 -12.32 -30.38
C LEU A 47 21.47 -12.57 -28.96
N ILE A 48 20.56 -12.67 -27.99
CA ILE A 48 20.91 -12.96 -26.60
C ILE A 48 20.56 -14.39 -26.19
N HIS A 49 19.48 -14.96 -26.75
CA HIS A 49 19.04 -16.30 -26.43
C HIS A 49 18.25 -16.91 -27.58
N ARG A 50 18.43 -18.21 -27.78
CA ARG A 50 17.74 -19.02 -28.78
C ARG A 50 17.45 -20.38 -28.18
N GLU A 51 16.18 -20.77 -28.19
CA GLU A 51 15.70 -22.08 -27.76
C GLU A 51 15.25 -22.85 -29.01
N GLU A 52 16.04 -23.84 -29.43
CA GLU A 52 15.87 -24.54 -30.71
C GLU A 52 14.67 -25.49 -30.74
N GLU A 53 14.39 -26.15 -29.62
CA GLU A 53 13.26 -27.07 -29.46
C GLU A 53 12.26 -26.50 -28.45
N PHE A 54 11.49 -25.51 -28.91
CA PHE A 54 10.51 -24.84 -28.06
C PHE A 54 9.20 -25.65 -27.99
N ASP A 55 8.94 -26.31 -26.86
CA ASP A 55 7.63 -26.87 -26.53
C ASP A 55 6.82 -25.87 -25.70
N VAL A 56 5.64 -25.52 -26.23
CA VAL A 56 4.72 -24.54 -25.66
C VAL A 56 4.21 -24.96 -24.27
N ASN A 57 4.23 -26.25 -23.94
CA ASN A 57 3.72 -26.72 -22.64
C ASN A 57 4.81 -26.82 -21.56
N THR A 58 6.08 -26.71 -21.95
CA THR A 58 7.20 -26.88 -21.02
C THR A 58 7.70 -25.53 -20.51
N ARG A 59 7.58 -25.32 -19.21
CA ARG A 59 8.17 -24.14 -18.55
C ARG A 59 9.70 -24.23 -18.53
N PHE A 60 10.37 -23.09 -18.69
CA PHE A 60 11.82 -23.01 -18.48
C PHE A 60 12.24 -21.66 -17.92
N GLU A 61 13.42 -21.65 -17.32
CA GLU A 61 14.08 -20.44 -16.83
C GLU A 61 15.55 -20.49 -17.25
N ARG A 62 16.06 -19.37 -17.77
CA ARG A 62 17.44 -19.22 -18.26
C ARG A 62 18.01 -17.90 -17.77
N LEU A 63 19.14 -17.97 -17.07
CA LEU A 63 19.92 -16.80 -16.68
C LEU A 63 21.00 -16.56 -17.74
N ILE A 64 21.01 -15.37 -18.33
CA ILE A 64 22.00 -14.96 -19.33
C ILE A 64 22.61 -13.61 -18.97
N ASN A 65 23.86 -13.39 -19.36
CA ASN A 65 24.49 -12.08 -19.22
C ASN A 65 24.35 -11.31 -20.54
N VAL A 66 23.70 -10.15 -20.48
CA VAL A 66 23.43 -9.31 -21.64
C VAL A 66 24.44 -8.18 -21.68
N SER A 67 25.12 -8.02 -22.83
CA SER A 67 26.05 -6.91 -23.05
C SER A 67 25.29 -5.59 -23.21
N VAL A 68 25.60 -4.61 -22.38
CA VAL A 68 24.92 -3.31 -22.35
C VAL A 68 25.65 -2.29 -23.24
N PRO A 69 24.99 -1.78 -24.31
CA PRO A 69 25.59 -0.79 -25.19
C PRO A 69 25.97 0.50 -24.46
N LYS A 70 27.01 1.21 -24.96
CA LYS A 70 27.45 2.49 -24.39
C LYS A 70 26.35 3.56 -24.34
N LYS A 71 25.39 3.51 -25.28
CA LYS A 71 24.24 4.43 -25.29
C LYS A 71 23.29 4.15 -24.12
N THR A 72 23.01 2.89 -23.82
CA THR A 72 22.18 2.48 -22.69
C THR A 72 22.82 2.85 -21.36
N ARG A 73 24.15 2.65 -21.21
CA ARG A 73 24.93 3.12 -20.04
C ARG A 73 24.90 4.63 -19.82
N LYS A 74 24.58 5.40 -20.85
CA LYS A 74 24.40 6.85 -20.79
C LYS A 74 22.90 7.20 -20.79
N ASN A 75 22.13 6.56 -19.93
CA ASN A 75 20.69 6.79 -19.78
C ASN A 75 19.85 6.51 -21.05
N GLY A 76 20.32 5.64 -21.95
CA GLY A 76 19.57 5.23 -23.13
C GLY A 76 18.65 4.04 -22.87
N THR A 77 17.60 3.88 -23.67
CA THR A 77 16.72 2.71 -23.58
C THR A 77 17.30 1.49 -24.31
N LEU A 78 17.06 0.30 -23.76
CA LEU A 78 17.33 -0.97 -24.45
C LEU A 78 16.02 -1.75 -24.59
N TYR A 79 15.79 -2.28 -25.79
CA TYR A 79 14.61 -3.08 -26.11
C TYR A 79 14.98 -4.55 -26.25
N ALA A 80 14.10 -5.44 -25.80
CA ALA A 80 14.12 -6.86 -26.14
C ALA A 80 13.06 -7.14 -27.22
N MET A 81 13.48 -7.81 -28.29
CA MET A 81 12.61 -8.34 -29.34
C MET A 81 12.52 -9.84 -29.20
N VAL A 82 11.31 -10.33 -28.92
CA VAL A 82 11.04 -11.75 -28.75
C VAL A 82 10.31 -12.24 -29.99
N PHE A 83 10.86 -13.25 -30.64
CA PHE A 83 10.31 -13.87 -31.84
C PHE A 83 9.95 -15.33 -31.56
N LEU A 84 8.73 -15.70 -31.93
CA LEU A 84 8.28 -17.07 -32.04
C LEU A 84 8.05 -17.38 -33.51
N HIS A 85 8.81 -18.33 -34.06
CA HIS A 85 8.85 -18.64 -35.49
C HIS A 85 9.03 -20.13 -35.73
N GLN A 86 8.86 -20.56 -36.98
CA GLN A 86 9.09 -21.95 -37.37
C GLN A 86 10.57 -22.34 -37.22
N ALA A 87 10.81 -23.53 -36.67
CA ALA A 87 12.16 -24.06 -36.49
C ALA A 87 12.90 -24.22 -37.82
N GLY A 88 14.16 -23.79 -37.86
CA GLY A 88 15.03 -23.90 -39.04
C GLY A 88 14.95 -22.73 -40.03
N VAL A 89 14.06 -21.76 -39.79
CA VAL A 89 13.96 -20.51 -40.58
C VAL A 89 14.36 -19.34 -39.69
N THR A 90 15.02 -18.32 -40.25
CA THR A 90 15.32 -17.10 -39.48
C THR A 90 14.03 -16.30 -39.24
N PRO A 91 13.88 -15.60 -38.09
CA PRO A 91 12.65 -14.85 -37.81
C PRO A 91 12.23 -13.93 -38.96
N TRP A 92 13.17 -13.20 -39.55
CA TRP A 92 12.89 -12.24 -40.63
C TRP A 92 12.39 -12.85 -41.95
N GLN A 93 12.59 -14.15 -42.16
CA GLN A 93 12.16 -14.86 -43.36
C GLN A 93 10.83 -15.61 -43.17
N ASP A 94 10.38 -15.80 -41.93
CA ASP A 94 9.15 -16.54 -41.62
C ASP A 94 7.92 -15.62 -41.75
N PRO A 95 7.00 -15.87 -42.70
CA PRO A 95 5.75 -15.10 -42.82
C PRO A 95 4.79 -15.32 -41.64
N HIS A 96 4.94 -16.43 -40.91
CA HIS A 96 4.09 -16.81 -39.77
C HIS A 96 4.73 -16.47 -38.41
N GLN A 97 5.73 -15.58 -38.39
CA GLN A 97 6.36 -15.16 -37.15
C GLN A 97 5.43 -14.30 -36.28
N VAL A 98 5.51 -14.52 -34.97
CA VAL A 98 4.95 -13.64 -33.95
C VAL A 98 6.11 -12.93 -33.26
N HIS A 99 6.04 -11.59 -33.19
CA HIS A 99 7.06 -10.82 -32.52
C HIS A 99 6.44 -9.84 -31.52
N LEU A 100 7.15 -9.64 -30.41
CA LEU A 100 6.86 -8.61 -29.41
C LEU A 100 8.12 -7.82 -29.10
N VAL A 101 7.93 -6.54 -28.79
CA VAL A 101 8.99 -5.63 -28.39
C VAL A 101 8.67 -5.12 -26.99
N THR A 102 9.58 -5.29 -26.04
CA THR A 102 9.45 -4.78 -24.67
C THR A 102 10.72 -4.00 -24.26
N GLN A 103 10.59 -3.14 -23.27
CA GLN A 103 11.71 -2.35 -22.74
C GLN A 103 12.39 -3.12 -21.60
N LEU A 104 13.72 -3.29 -21.69
CA LEU A 104 14.55 -3.86 -20.62
C LEU A 104 15.04 -2.80 -19.62
N THR A 105 14.87 -1.53 -19.96
CA THR A 105 15.24 -0.40 -19.10
C THR A 105 14.03 0.43 -18.74
N THR A 106 14.01 0.96 -17.52
CA THR A 106 13.00 1.92 -17.06
C THR A 106 13.67 3.08 -16.34
N TYR A 107 13.00 4.23 -16.23
CA TYR A 107 13.54 5.42 -15.60
C TYR A 107 12.91 5.61 -14.23
N MET A 108 13.74 5.83 -13.21
CA MET A 108 13.26 6.16 -11.87
C MET A 108 14.03 7.33 -11.28
N MET A 109 13.38 8.09 -10.41
CA MET A 109 14.08 9.07 -9.58
C MET A 109 14.89 8.32 -8.51
N PRO A 110 16.16 8.68 -8.30
CA PRO A 110 16.97 8.08 -7.23
C PRO A 110 16.34 8.37 -5.87
N LYS A 111 16.30 7.37 -4.98
CA LYS A 111 15.86 7.57 -3.60
C LYS A 111 16.93 8.39 -2.85
N PRO A 112 16.55 9.38 -2.02
CA PRO A 112 17.53 10.08 -1.20
C PRO A 112 18.19 9.08 -0.23
N PRO A 113 19.53 9.09 -0.10
CA PRO A 113 20.22 8.20 0.83
C PRO A 113 19.83 8.52 2.27
N GLU A 114 19.59 7.49 3.09
CA GLU A 114 19.37 7.64 4.53
C GLU A 114 20.72 7.92 5.22
N ILE A 115 20.84 9.10 5.82
CA ILE A 115 22.07 9.57 6.44
C ILE A 115 22.00 9.50 7.97
N SER A 116 23.13 9.20 8.61
CA SER A 116 23.29 9.38 10.05
C SER A 116 23.49 10.87 10.34
N LEU A 117 22.55 11.51 11.04
CA LEU A 117 22.54 12.97 11.22
C LEU A 117 23.74 13.52 12.00
N ILE A 118 24.37 12.71 12.87
CA ILE A 118 25.53 13.09 13.68
C ILE A 118 26.82 12.42 13.19
N THR A 119 26.76 11.11 12.91
CA THR A 119 27.97 10.30 12.81
C THR A 119 28.64 10.35 11.43
N GLY A 120 27.97 10.84 10.38
CA GLY A 120 28.56 11.02 9.05
C GLY A 120 29.25 9.79 8.43
N GLN A 121 29.10 8.60 9.03
CA GLN A 121 29.73 7.37 8.58
C GLN A 121 28.82 6.67 7.59
N ASP A 122 29.24 6.72 6.33
CA ASP A 122 28.81 5.81 5.27
C ASP A 122 29.33 4.40 5.59
N ASP A 123 28.45 3.40 5.47
CA ASP A 123 28.82 2.01 5.66
C ASP A 123 29.81 1.54 4.57
N PRO A 124 30.90 0.81 4.91
CA PRO A 124 31.88 0.31 3.94
C PRO A 124 31.38 -0.79 2.99
N GLN A 125 30.10 -1.21 3.07
CA GLN A 125 29.56 -2.35 2.31
C GLN A 125 28.93 -2.00 0.96
N LYS A 126 29.01 -0.75 0.51
CA LYS A 126 28.79 -0.39 -0.90
C LYS A 126 30.09 0.17 -1.47
N PRO A 127 30.65 -0.38 -2.57
CA PRO A 127 31.90 0.11 -3.12
C PRO A 127 31.76 1.55 -3.65
N ASP A 128 32.22 2.51 -2.84
CA ASP A 128 33.14 3.61 -3.16
C ASP A 128 32.93 4.50 -4.42
N GLN A 129 31.68 4.78 -4.84
CA GLN A 129 31.43 5.80 -5.90
C GLN A 129 30.28 6.79 -5.66
N GLN A 130 29.76 6.93 -4.43
CA GLN A 130 28.73 7.94 -4.10
C GLN A 130 29.28 9.16 -3.34
N LYS A 131 30.49 9.61 -3.67
CA LYS A 131 30.96 10.93 -3.23
C LYS A 131 30.69 11.95 -4.34
N GLN A 132 29.79 12.89 -4.04
CA GLN A 132 29.32 14.03 -4.85
C GLN A 132 28.21 13.71 -5.88
N SER A 133 27.01 13.40 -5.41
CA SER A 133 25.81 13.81 -6.15
C SER A 133 25.44 15.22 -5.68
N SER A 134 25.65 16.23 -6.52
CA SER A 134 25.06 17.56 -6.32
C SER A 134 23.54 17.45 -6.27
N GLU A 135 22.83 18.38 -5.62
CA GLU A 135 21.35 18.43 -5.62
C GLU A 135 20.74 18.28 -7.02
N SER A 136 21.46 18.72 -8.07
CA SER A 136 21.08 18.57 -9.48
C SER A 136 21.03 17.13 -10.01
N ASP A 137 21.74 16.18 -9.39
CA ASP A 137 21.78 14.78 -9.83
C ASP A 137 20.68 13.93 -9.16
N LEU A 138 20.10 14.40 -8.04
CA LEU A 138 18.94 13.78 -7.40
C LEU A 138 17.63 14.04 -8.18
N GLU A 139 17.57 15.10 -8.98
CA GLU A 139 16.40 15.45 -9.80
C GLU A 139 16.36 14.77 -11.17
N ARG A 140 17.46 14.12 -11.60
CA ARG A 140 17.55 13.50 -12.93
C ARG A 140 17.12 12.04 -12.87
N PRO A 141 16.17 11.60 -13.71
CA PRO A 141 15.82 10.18 -13.77
C PRO A 141 17.00 9.34 -14.23
N VAL A 142 17.31 8.27 -13.50
CA VAL A 142 18.39 7.32 -13.81
C VAL A 142 17.80 6.07 -14.45
N SER A 143 18.46 5.53 -15.48
CA SER A 143 18.05 4.27 -16.11
C SER A 143 18.32 3.09 -15.17
N HIS A 144 17.29 2.30 -14.93
CA HIS A 144 17.33 1.05 -14.20
C HIS A 144 17.10 -0.14 -15.14
N TRP A 145 17.73 -1.26 -14.83
CA TRP A 145 17.69 -2.52 -15.53
C TRP A 145 16.59 -3.42 -14.97
N ARG A 146 15.79 -4.01 -15.87
CA ARG A 146 14.86 -5.08 -15.56
C ARG A 146 15.59 -6.42 -15.66
N SER A 147 15.84 -7.02 -14.50
CA SER A 147 16.58 -8.28 -14.36
C SER A 147 15.80 -9.51 -14.83
N ARG A 148 14.48 -9.40 -15.07
CA ARG A 148 13.61 -10.52 -15.44
C ARG A 148 12.77 -10.20 -16.67
N LEU A 149 12.68 -11.16 -17.58
CA LEU A 149 11.82 -11.14 -18.76
C LEU A 149 10.91 -12.38 -18.72
N THR A 150 9.64 -12.17 -18.36
CA THR A 150 8.64 -13.24 -18.28
C THR A 150 7.81 -13.29 -19.55
N LEU A 151 7.85 -14.42 -20.24
CA LEU A 151 7.18 -14.68 -21.51
C LEU A 151 6.07 -15.71 -21.29
N ASN A 152 4.90 -15.45 -21.86
CA ASN A 152 3.78 -16.36 -21.80
C ASN A 152 3.22 -16.64 -23.20
N VAL A 153 2.86 -17.89 -23.46
CA VAL A 153 2.14 -18.28 -24.68
C VAL A 153 0.85 -19.00 -24.29
N VAL A 154 -0.24 -18.71 -25.01
CA VAL A 154 -1.49 -19.44 -24.82
C VAL A 154 -1.38 -20.84 -25.41
N SER A 155 -1.46 -21.87 -24.57
CA SER A 155 -1.37 -23.29 -24.98
C SER A 155 -2.72 -23.91 -25.34
N GLU A 156 -3.82 -23.31 -24.90
CA GLU A 156 -5.17 -23.83 -25.15
C GLU A 156 -5.57 -23.73 -26.63
N ASN A 157 -6.07 -24.83 -27.18
CA ASN A 157 -6.62 -24.91 -28.54
C ASN A 157 -8.05 -24.33 -28.60
N PHE A 158 -8.18 -23.04 -28.30
CA PHE A 158 -9.47 -22.35 -28.29
C PHE A 158 -9.92 -21.98 -29.71
N GLN A 159 -11.19 -22.18 -30.05
CA GLN A 159 -11.75 -21.76 -31.33
C GLN A 159 -12.56 -20.48 -31.13
N PHE A 160 -12.10 -19.38 -31.71
CA PHE A 160 -12.79 -18.10 -31.64
C PHE A 160 -13.88 -18.02 -32.68
N ASP A 161 -15.00 -17.43 -32.30
CA ASP A 161 -15.99 -16.93 -33.25
C ASP A 161 -15.52 -15.57 -33.79
N ARG A 162 -15.56 -15.39 -35.11
CA ARG A 162 -15.12 -14.16 -35.77
C ARG A 162 -16.05 -12.98 -35.46
N GLU A 163 -17.35 -13.23 -35.25
CA GLU A 163 -18.32 -12.17 -34.97
C GLU A 163 -18.28 -11.73 -33.50
N ALA A 164 -17.94 -12.66 -32.60
CA ALA A 164 -17.89 -12.43 -31.16
C ALA A 164 -16.45 -12.35 -30.60
N LEU A 165 -15.48 -11.94 -31.43
CA LEU A 165 -14.08 -11.85 -31.01
C LEU A 165 -13.88 -10.73 -29.97
N PRO A 166 -13.34 -11.03 -28.78
CA PRO A 166 -13.05 -10.00 -27.78
C PRO A 166 -11.97 -9.01 -28.28
N GLY A 167 -12.23 -7.70 -28.14
CA GLY A 167 -11.32 -6.65 -28.61
C GLY A 167 -9.96 -6.63 -27.90
N ASP A 168 -9.91 -7.10 -26.65
CA ASP A 168 -8.70 -7.28 -25.84
C ASP A 168 -7.74 -8.29 -26.47
N VAL A 169 -8.26 -9.44 -26.95
CA VAL A 169 -7.46 -10.49 -27.58
C VAL A 169 -7.07 -10.10 -29.01
N HIS A 170 -7.94 -9.38 -29.72
CA HIS A 170 -7.73 -8.99 -31.11
C HIS A 170 -6.41 -8.24 -31.33
N ARG A 171 -5.98 -7.40 -30.37
CA ARG A 171 -4.71 -6.64 -30.43
C ARG A 171 -3.46 -7.53 -30.48
N TYR A 172 -3.53 -8.71 -29.88
CA TYR A 172 -2.41 -9.66 -29.79
C TYR A 172 -2.54 -10.79 -30.82
N MET A 173 -3.67 -10.88 -31.51
CA MET A 173 -3.97 -11.96 -32.45
C MET A 173 -3.61 -11.55 -33.88
N ARG A 174 -2.71 -12.32 -34.50
CA ARG A 174 -2.48 -12.27 -35.94
C ARG A 174 -3.16 -13.44 -36.60
N VAL A 175 -3.96 -13.18 -37.64
CA VAL A 175 -4.72 -14.20 -38.36
C VAL A 175 -4.25 -14.24 -39.80
N TYR A 176 -4.10 -15.44 -40.34
CA TYR A 176 -3.87 -15.68 -41.76
C TYR A 176 -4.92 -16.65 -42.30
N GLN A 177 -5.14 -16.58 -43.62
CA GLN A 177 -6.09 -17.45 -44.32
C GLN A 177 -5.35 -18.61 -44.96
N ASP A 178 -5.73 -19.84 -44.59
CA ASP A 178 -5.27 -21.06 -45.24
C ASP A 178 -6.47 -21.74 -45.95
N GLY A 179 -6.64 -21.41 -47.23
CA GLY A 179 -7.79 -21.82 -48.02
C GLY A 179 -9.11 -21.27 -47.47
N LYS A 180 -9.99 -22.16 -46.98
CA LYS A 180 -11.29 -21.78 -46.38
C LYS A 180 -11.23 -21.59 -44.86
N LYS A 181 -10.10 -21.89 -44.21
CA LYS A 181 -9.95 -21.82 -42.75
C LYS A 181 -9.19 -20.56 -42.36
N MET A 182 -9.68 -19.86 -41.34
CA MET A 182 -8.96 -18.78 -40.68
C MET A 182 -8.11 -19.37 -39.56
N ILE A 183 -6.81 -19.10 -39.54
CA ILE A 183 -5.89 -19.62 -38.53
C ILE A 183 -5.23 -18.44 -37.80
N TYR A 184 -5.28 -18.45 -36.47
CA TYR A 184 -4.57 -17.47 -35.65
C TYR A 184 -3.21 -18.00 -35.20
N LEU A 185 -2.18 -17.15 -35.31
CA LEU A 185 -0.83 -17.43 -34.82
C LEU A 185 -0.78 -17.47 -33.29
N PRO A 186 0.22 -18.14 -32.69
CA PRO A 186 0.28 -18.27 -31.24
C PRO A 186 0.25 -16.91 -30.53
N LEU A 187 -0.60 -16.81 -29.50
CA LEU A 187 -0.71 -15.59 -28.70
C LEU A 187 0.46 -15.52 -27.73
N LEU A 188 1.50 -14.80 -28.12
CA LEU A 188 2.64 -14.46 -27.27
C LEU A 188 2.28 -13.21 -26.44
N PHE A 189 2.68 -13.19 -25.18
CA PHE A 189 2.48 -12.08 -24.25
C PHE A 189 3.70 -11.91 -23.34
N VAL A 190 4.17 -10.67 -23.15
CA VAL A 190 5.21 -10.36 -22.17
C VAL A 190 4.52 -9.90 -20.89
N ASP A 191 4.80 -10.58 -19.78
CA ASP A 191 4.28 -10.17 -18.48
C ASP A 191 5.14 -9.05 -17.90
N GLU A 192 4.72 -7.81 -18.17
CA GLU A 192 5.32 -6.60 -17.61
C GLU A 192 4.86 -6.32 -16.16
N LEU A 193 3.81 -6.99 -15.69
CA LEU A 193 3.26 -6.78 -14.36
C LEU A 193 4.09 -7.51 -13.30
N SER A 194 4.69 -8.64 -13.66
CA SER A 194 5.67 -9.33 -12.84
C SER A 194 6.96 -8.53 -12.59
N ASN A 195 7.23 -7.49 -13.37
CA ASN A 195 8.40 -6.62 -13.17
C ASN A 195 8.13 -5.62 -12.06
N ARG A 196 8.70 -5.88 -10.88
CA ARG A 196 8.55 -5.05 -9.70
C ARG A 196 9.67 -4.02 -9.58
N VAL A 197 9.35 -2.86 -9.00
CA VAL A 197 10.31 -1.79 -8.70
C VAL A 197 11.44 -2.28 -7.79
N LYS A 198 11.14 -3.18 -6.85
CA LYS A 198 12.12 -3.76 -5.91
C LYS A 198 13.22 -4.60 -6.59
N ASP A 199 12.96 -5.12 -7.79
CA ASP A 199 13.85 -6.02 -8.53
C ASP A 199 14.69 -5.28 -9.58
N LEU A 200 14.53 -3.96 -9.68
CA LEU A 200 15.26 -3.10 -10.60
C LEU A 200 16.68 -2.83 -10.11
N MET A 201 17.64 -2.88 -11.03
CA MET A 201 19.05 -2.60 -10.74
C MET A 201 19.49 -1.28 -11.39
N GLU A 202 20.17 -0.41 -10.66
CA GLU A 202 20.70 0.84 -11.22
C GLU A 202 21.78 0.55 -12.29
N ILE A 203 21.67 1.21 -13.45
CA ILE A 203 22.66 1.09 -14.53
C ILE A 203 23.74 2.14 -14.35
N ASN A 204 24.96 1.69 -14.08
CA ASN A 204 26.13 2.56 -14.00
C ASN A 204 26.88 2.64 -15.33
N SER A 205 27.72 3.67 -15.47
CA SER A 205 28.59 3.84 -16.65
C SER A 205 29.59 2.68 -16.82
N SER A 206 29.94 1.99 -15.74
CA SER A 206 30.83 0.83 -15.69
C SER A 206 30.14 -0.51 -15.96
N SER A 207 28.81 -0.59 -15.92
CA SER A 207 28.03 -1.83 -16.08
C SER A 207 28.03 -2.29 -17.54
N ALA A 208 29.05 -3.06 -17.95
CA ALA A 208 29.19 -3.56 -19.32
C ALA A 208 28.31 -4.78 -19.61
N GLU A 209 28.06 -5.62 -18.61
CA GLU A 209 27.21 -6.81 -18.69
C GLU A 209 26.25 -6.81 -17.50
N LEU A 210 24.99 -7.17 -17.75
CA LEU A 210 23.97 -7.29 -16.71
C LEU A 210 23.24 -8.63 -16.83
N PRO A 211 22.90 -9.28 -15.71
CA PRO A 211 22.15 -10.53 -15.71
C PRO A 211 20.69 -10.28 -16.15
N LEU A 212 20.18 -11.14 -17.02
CA LEU A 212 18.78 -11.20 -17.43
C LEU A 212 18.27 -12.65 -17.27
N THR A 213 17.23 -12.81 -16.48
CA THR A 213 16.52 -14.08 -16.32
C THR A 213 15.34 -14.12 -17.27
N ILE A 214 15.42 -14.96 -18.30
CA ILE A 214 14.32 -15.23 -19.22
C ILE A 214 13.51 -16.40 -18.65
N SER A 215 12.26 -16.13 -18.29
CA SER A 215 11.31 -17.11 -17.75
C SER A 215 10.18 -17.31 -18.74
N TYR A 216 9.87 -18.56 -19.06
CA TYR A 216 8.78 -18.92 -19.95
C TYR A 216 7.76 -19.83 -19.25
N ASP A 217 6.47 -19.51 -19.42
CA ASP A 217 5.36 -20.35 -18.96
C ASP A 217 4.20 -20.37 -19.97
N SER A 218 3.38 -21.41 -19.89
CA SER A 218 2.16 -21.53 -20.68
C SER A 218 0.97 -21.00 -19.88
N ILE A 219 0.03 -20.31 -20.53
CA ILE A 219 -1.14 -19.75 -19.85
C ILE A 219 -2.46 -20.10 -20.55
N ALA A 220 -3.52 -20.20 -19.75
CA ALA A 220 -4.88 -20.31 -20.25
C ALA A 220 -5.36 -18.98 -20.86
N LEU A 221 -6.32 -19.04 -21.79
CA LEU A 221 -6.88 -17.84 -22.42
C LEU A 221 -7.52 -16.89 -21.40
N GLY A 222 -8.26 -17.44 -20.42
CA GLY A 222 -8.87 -16.63 -19.36
C GLY A 222 -7.85 -15.88 -18.50
N LYS A 223 -6.69 -16.50 -18.24
CA LYS A 223 -5.57 -15.87 -17.51
C LYS A 223 -4.93 -14.77 -18.34
N LEU A 224 -4.74 -14.97 -19.64
CA LEU A 224 -4.24 -13.93 -20.56
C LEU A 224 -5.16 -12.70 -20.55
N ARG A 225 -6.47 -12.90 -20.74
CA ARG A 225 -7.44 -11.80 -20.78
C ARG A 225 -7.47 -11.02 -19.47
N PHE A 226 -7.44 -11.73 -18.34
CA PHE A 226 -7.31 -11.10 -17.03
C PHE A 226 -6.04 -10.24 -16.92
N TRP A 227 -4.88 -10.77 -17.35
CA TRP A 227 -3.62 -10.03 -17.34
C TRP A 227 -3.63 -8.78 -18.23
N ILE A 228 -4.21 -8.86 -19.44
CA ILE A 228 -4.36 -7.71 -20.34
C ILE A 228 -5.18 -6.61 -19.65
N HIS A 229 -6.34 -6.95 -19.10
CA HIS A 229 -7.19 -5.99 -18.40
C HIS A 229 -6.52 -5.38 -17.17
N MET A 230 -5.72 -6.16 -16.44
CA MET A 230 -4.95 -5.64 -15.31
C MET A 230 -3.86 -4.67 -15.79
N GLN A 231 -3.16 -4.99 -16.88
CA GLN A 231 -2.15 -4.10 -17.45
C GLN A 231 -2.75 -2.78 -17.92
N ASP A 232 -3.89 -2.83 -18.59
CA ASP A 232 -4.63 -1.64 -19.01
C ASP A 232 -5.13 -0.82 -17.81
N ALA A 233 -5.57 -1.47 -16.73
CA ALA A 233 -5.98 -0.79 -15.51
C ALA A 233 -4.81 -0.07 -14.82
N VAL A 234 -3.65 -0.72 -14.70
CA VAL A 234 -2.44 -0.11 -14.14
C VAL A 234 -1.97 1.07 -14.99
N TYR A 235 -1.96 0.90 -16.32
CA TYR A 235 -1.61 1.97 -17.25
C TYR A 235 -2.58 3.16 -17.14
N SER A 236 -3.88 2.91 -17.03
CA SER A 236 -4.89 3.94 -16.81
C SER A 236 -4.67 4.70 -15.49
N LEU A 237 -4.36 4.01 -14.38
CA LEU A 237 -4.03 4.66 -13.11
C LEU A 237 -2.82 5.60 -13.23
N GLN A 238 -1.77 5.17 -13.94
CA GLN A 238 -0.62 6.02 -14.21
C GLN A 238 -1.00 7.26 -15.03
N GLN A 239 -1.90 7.13 -16.01
CA GLN A 239 -2.43 8.28 -16.76
C GLN A 239 -3.25 9.25 -15.88
N PHE A 240 -3.91 8.75 -14.84
CA PHE A 240 -4.60 9.57 -13.84
C PHE A 240 -3.64 10.23 -12.82
N GLY A 241 -2.32 10.04 -12.95
CA GLY A 241 -1.31 10.68 -12.12
C GLY A 241 -0.86 9.88 -10.90
N PHE A 242 -1.21 8.59 -10.81
CA PHE A 242 -0.61 7.70 -9.81
C PHE A 242 0.88 7.52 -10.07
N THR A 243 1.69 7.44 -9.02
CA THR A 243 3.14 7.25 -9.17
C THR A 243 3.47 5.81 -9.56
N GLU A 244 4.62 5.58 -10.19
CA GLU A 244 5.12 4.23 -10.49
C GLU A 244 5.23 3.35 -9.23
N LYS A 245 5.48 3.96 -8.07
CA LYS A 245 5.50 3.26 -6.78
C LYS A 245 4.12 2.75 -6.40
N ASP A 246 3.08 3.58 -6.49
CA ASP A 246 1.71 3.18 -6.16
C ASP A 246 1.20 2.10 -7.14
N ALA A 247 1.53 2.24 -8.43
CA ALA A 247 1.25 1.24 -9.45
C ALA A 247 1.96 -0.09 -9.15
N ASP A 248 3.22 -0.05 -8.70
CA ASP A 248 3.99 -1.22 -8.30
C ASP A 248 3.42 -1.94 -7.08
N GLU A 249 2.89 -1.19 -6.10
CA GLU A 249 2.18 -1.78 -4.96
C GLU A 249 0.96 -2.58 -5.42
N ILE A 250 0.17 -2.03 -6.36
CA ILE A 250 -0.96 -2.75 -6.97
C ILE A 250 -0.47 -3.98 -7.73
N LYS A 251 0.60 -3.89 -8.52
CA LYS A 251 1.19 -5.07 -9.19
C LYS A 251 1.54 -6.17 -8.19
N GLY A 252 2.15 -5.80 -7.07
CA GLY A 252 2.51 -6.74 -6.01
C GLY A 252 1.36 -7.49 -5.38
N ILE A 253 0.23 -6.80 -5.21
CA ILE A 253 -0.99 -7.37 -4.67
C ILE A 253 -1.52 -8.53 -5.54
N PHE A 254 -1.28 -8.53 -6.86
CA PHE A 254 -1.76 -9.60 -7.75
C PHE A 254 -0.67 -10.59 -8.18
N VAL A 255 0.59 -10.17 -8.29
CA VAL A 255 1.72 -11.02 -8.72
C VAL A 255 2.28 -11.84 -7.56
N ASP A 256 2.57 -11.19 -6.44
CA ASP A 256 3.31 -11.82 -5.32
C ASP A 256 2.38 -12.54 -4.35
N THR A 257 1.06 -12.32 -4.47
CA THR A 257 0.08 -12.71 -3.46
C THR A 257 -0.81 -13.83 -3.94
N ASN A 258 -1.02 -14.85 -3.10
CA ASN A 258 -2.02 -15.87 -3.36
C ASN A 258 -3.41 -15.21 -3.43
N LEU A 259 -4.23 -15.57 -4.44
CA LEU A 259 -5.59 -15.05 -4.61
C LEU A 259 -6.43 -15.14 -3.32
N TYR A 260 -6.23 -16.17 -2.49
CA TYR A 260 -6.89 -16.28 -1.18
C TYR A 260 -6.45 -15.20 -0.20
N PHE A 261 -5.15 -14.89 -0.13
CA PHE A 261 -4.62 -13.84 0.71
C PHE A 261 -5.04 -12.45 0.22
N LEU A 262 -5.10 -12.27 -1.11
CA LEU A 262 -5.63 -11.05 -1.72
C LEU A 262 -7.10 -10.82 -1.35
N ALA A 263 -7.95 -11.84 -1.53
CA ALA A 263 -9.36 -11.75 -1.18
C ALA A 263 -9.56 -11.45 0.32
N LEU A 264 -8.77 -12.08 1.19
CA LEU A 264 -8.76 -11.78 2.62
C LEU A 264 -8.34 -10.33 2.90
N THR A 265 -7.29 -9.84 2.23
CA THR A 265 -6.80 -8.46 2.38
C THR A 265 -7.89 -7.45 2.00
N PHE A 266 -8.56 -7.68 0.87
CA PHE A 266 -9.67 -6.83 0.43
C PHE A 266 -10.83 -6.84 1.43
N PHE A 267 -11.18 -8.02 1.94
CA PHE A 267 -12.24 -8.17 2.94
C PHE A 267 -11.90 -7.40 4.23
N VAL A 268 -10.70 -7.63 4.80
CA VAL A 268 -10.25 -6.94 6.02
C VAL A 268 -10.20 -5.43 5.82
N ALA A 269 -9.65 -4.96 4.70
CA ALA A 269 -9.61 -3.55 4.33
C ALA A 269 -11.02 -2.91 4.30
N ALA A 270 -12.01 -3.59 3.71
CA ALA A 270 -13.38 -3.10 3.65
C ALA A 270 -14.04 -3.00 5.04
N PHE A 271 -13.81 -3.98 5.91
CA PHE A 271 -14.32 -3.94 7.29
C PHE A 271 -13.65 -2.86 8.13
N HIS A 272 -12.34 -2.66 7.99
CA HIS A 272 -11.63 -1.60 8.68
C HIS A 272 -12.18 -0.21 8.31
N LEU A 273 -12.32 0.08 7.01
CA LEU A 273 -12.92 1.34 6.54
C LEU A 273 -14.36 1.54 7.03
N LEU A 274 -15.15 0.47 7.08
CA LEU A 274 -16.51 0.52 7.61
C LEU A 274 -16.52 0.88 9.10
N PHE A 275 -15.65 0.27 9.90
CA PHE A 275 -15.58 0.54 11.34
C PHE A 275 -15.03 1.93 11.66
N ASP A 276 -14.02 2.40 10.93
CA ASP A 276 -13.54 3.78 11.02
C ASP A 276 -14.67 4.77 10.75
N PHE A 277 -15.44 4.54 9.69
CA PHE A 277 -16.58 5.39 9.36
C PHE A 277 -17.64 5.38 10.48
N LEU A 278 -17.96 4.22 11.04
CA LEU A 278 -18.91 4.10 12.14
C LEU A 278 -18.38 4.76 13.43
N ALA A 279 -17.09 4.64 13.71
CA ALA A 279 -16.44 5.28 14.84
C ALA A 279 -16.51 6.81 14.71
N PHE A 280 -16.14 7.38 13.55
CA PHE A 280 -16.27 8.81 13.27
C PHE A 280 -17.72 9.29 13.38
N LYS A 281 -18.67 8.54 12.79
CA LYS A 281 -20.09 8.89 12.85
C LYS A 281 -20.59 8.95 14.30
N ASN A 282 -20.25 7.96 15.11
CA ASN A 282 -20.67 7.89 16.51
C ASN A 282 -20.05 9.04 17.33
N ASP A 283 -18.76 9.28 17.14
CA ASP A 283 -18.01 10.31 17.83
C ASP A 283 -18.49 11.73 17.48
N ILE A 284 -18.70 12.03 16.19
CA ILE A 284 -19.30 13.30 15.74
C ILE A 284 -20.71 13.45 16.34
N SER A 285 -21.53 12.40 16.32
CA SER A 285 -22.87 12.43 16.90
C SER A 285 -22.84 12.75 18.40
N PHE A 286 -22.00 12.04 19.16
CA PHE A 286 -21.81 12.25 20.60
C PHE A 286 -21.41 13.69 20.90
N TRP A 287 -20.36 14.19 20.24
CA TRP A 287 -19.89 15.55 20.44
C TRP A 287 -20.88 16.59 19.96
N LYS A 288 -21.67 16.34 18.89
CA LYS A 288 -22.70 17.26 18.40
C LYS A 288 -23.81 17.46 19.43
N HIS A 289 -24.27 16.40 20.09
CA HIS A 289 -25.38 16.44 21.04
C HIS A 289 -24.99 16.84 22.47
N LYS A 290 -23.71 16.73 22.86
CA LYS A 290 -23.23 17.10 24.20
C LYS A 290 -23.20 18.62 24.40
N LYS A 291 -23.89 19.10 25.44
CA LYS A 291 -24.01 20.53 25.82
C LYS A 291 -23.19 20.92 27.05
N SER A 292 -22.95 19.98 27.97
CA SER A 292 -22.16 20.16 29.20
C SER A 292 -20.80 19.47 29.05
N MET A 293 -19.73 20.10 29.55
CA MET A 293 -18.38 19.53 29.56
C MET A 293 -18.00 18.91 30.91
N VAL A 294 -18.95 18.86 31.84
CA VAL A 294 -18.80 18.18 33.13
C VAL A 294 -18.40 16.71 32.91
N GLY A 295 -17.34 16.28 33.60
CA GLY A 295 -16.78 14.92 33.47
C GLY A 295 -15.79 14.72 32.30
N MET A 296 -15.48 15.74 31.51
CA MET A 296 -14.44 15.66 30.47
C MET A 296 -13.33 16.69 30.69
N SER A 297 -12.09 16.21 30.72
CA SER A 297 -10.91 17.05 30.92
C SER A 297 -10.54 17.79 29.63
N SER A 298 -10.65 19.13 29.62
CA SER A 298 -10.27 19.95 28.45
C SER A 298 -8.79 19.79 28.08
N LYS A 299 -7.93 19.50 29.07
CA LYS A 299 -6.51 19.18 28.86
C LYS A 299 -6.33 17.86 28.12
N ALA A 300 -7.14 16.83 28.45
CA ALA A 300 -7.11 15.56 27.75
C ALA A 300 -7.59 15.70 26.29
N VAL A 301 -8.62 16.53 26.03
CA VAL A 301 -9.08 16.81 24.65
C VAL A 301 -7.97 17.49 23.83
N LEU A 302 -7.30 18.48 24.41
CA LEU A 302 -6.16 19.15 23.74
C LEU A 302 -5.00 18.19 23.49
N TRP A 303 -4.67 17.33 24.47
CA TRP A 303 -3.62 16.33 24.34
C TRP A 303 -3.93 15.29 23.26
N ARG A 304 -5.18 14.81 23.18
CA ARG A 304 -5.63 13.90 22.12
C ARG A 304 -5.51 14.55 20.74
N CYS A 305 -5.93 15.80 20.59
CA CYS A 305 -5.76 16.54 19.33
C CYS A 305 -4.28 16.67 18.93
N PHE A 306 -3.41 17.07 19.86
CA PHE A 306 -1.96 17.15 19.60
C PHE A 306 -1.39 15.78 19.18
N SER A 307 -1.75 14.72 19.92
CA SER A 307 -1.28 13.35 19.66
C SER A 307 -1.70 12.88 18.26
N THR A 308 -2.97 13.06 17.89
CA THR A 308 -3.50 12.63 16.58
C THR A 308 -2.84 13.38 15.43
N ILE A 309 -2.58 14.69 15.57
CA ILE A 309 -1.88 15.48 14.55
C ILE A 309 -0.46 14.97 14.35
N VAL A 310 0.27 14.72 15.44
CA VAL A 310 1.65 14.21 15.38
C VAL A 310 1.70 12.83 14.73
N ILE A 311 0.77 11.93 15.06
CA ILE A 311 0.64 10.61 14.42
C ILE A 311 0.34 10.75 12.93
N PHE A 312 -0.58 11.64 12.54
CA PHE A 312 -0.89 11.88 11.12
C PHE A 312 0.34 12.38 10.35
N LEU A 313 1.09 13.34 10.89
CA LEU A 313 2.30 13.86 10.25
C LEU A 313 3.38 12.78 10.07
N TYR A 314 3.49 11.85 11.01
CA TYR A 314 4.39 10.71 10.90
C TYR A 314 3.95 9.70 9.84
N LEU A 315 2.67 9.36 9.80
CA LEU A 315 2.12 8.49 8.77
C LEU A 315 2.30 9.09 7.37
N LEU A 316 2.27 10.43 7.27
CA LEU A 316 2.55 11.16 6.04
C LEU A 316 4.05 11.12 5.67
N ASP A 317 4.96 11.32 6.62
CA ASP A 317 6.42 11.29 6.41
C ASP A 317 6.93 9.88 6.02
N GLU A 318 6.35 8.83 6.60
CA GLU A 318 6.66 7.44 6.29
C GLU A 318 6.03 6.95 4.98
N GLN A 319 5.24 7.78 4.29
CA GLN A 319 4.51 7.42 3.06
C GLN A 319 3.70 6.13 3.21
N THR A 320 2.89 6.07 4.27
CA THR A 320 2.07 4.90 4.59
C THR A 320 0.89 4.74 3.63
N SER A 321 0.30 3.55 3.60
CA SER A 321 -0.84 3.27 2.71
C SER A 321 -1.96 4.30 2.88
N LEU A 322 -2.51 4.77 1.76
CA LEU A 322 -3.63 5.72 1.72
C LEU A 322 -4.82 5.26 2.56
N LEU A 323 -5.02 3.94 2.69
CA LEU A 323 -6.08 3.35 3.48
C LEU A 323 -6.02 3.74 4.95
N VAL A 324 -4.81 3.91 5.51
CA VAL A 324 -4.59 4.33 6.90
C VAL A 324 -4.49 5.85 7.00
N LEU A 325 -3.80 6.48 6.03
CA LEU A 325 -3.53 7.91 6.04
C LEU A 325 -4.80 8.76 5.94
N ILE A 326 -5.76 8.36 5.09
CA ILE A 326 -7.00 9.12 4.88
C ILE A 326 -7.87 9.15 6.15
N PRO A 327 -8.22 8.00 6.78
CA PRO A 327 -8.92 8.00 8.05
C PRO A 327 -8.18 8.75 9.16
N ALA A 328 -6.86 8.60 9.29
CA ALA A 328 -6.06 9.34 10.26
C ALA A 328 -6.16 10.87 10.04
N GLY A 329 -6.13 11.32 8.79
CA GLY A 329 -6.33 12.72 8.41
C GLY A 329 -7.73 13.23 8.76
N ILE A 330 -8.78 12.47 8.44
CA ILE A 330 -10.16 12.82 8.82
C ILE A 330 -10.30 12.89 10.35
N GLY A 331 -9.73 11.92 11.07
CA GLY A 331 -9.71 11.90 12.54
C GLY A 331 -9.03 13.12 13.14
N SER A 332 -7.89 13.54 12.57
CA SER A 332 -7.19 14.76 12.96
C SER A 332 -8.07 16.01 12.82
N LEU A 333 -8.80 16.15 11.71
CA LEU A 333 -9.75 17.25 11.50
C LEU A 333 -10.91 17.22 12.51
N ILE A 334 -11.43 16.04 12.83
CA ILE A 334 -12.49 15.86 13.83
C ILE A 334 -12.00 16.29 15.21
N GLU A 335 -10.78 15.91 15.62
CA GLU A 335 -10.20 16.31 16.91
C GLU A 335 -10.01 17.84 17.01
N VAL A 336 -9.56 18.50 15.94
CA VAL A 336 -9.49 19.96 15.88
C VAL A 336 -10.88 20.60 16.07
N TRP A 337 -11.91 20.03 15.44
CA TRP A 337 -13.29 20.48 15.63
C TRP A 337 -13.77 20.29 17.09
N LYS A 338 -13.42 19.18 17.74
CA LYS A 338 -13.73 18.95 19.16
C LYS A 338 -13.05 19.98 20.06
N VAL A 339 -11.78 20.30 19.84
CA VAL A 339 -11.06 21.35 20.59
C VAL A 339 -11.78 22.69 20.44
N LYS A 340 -12.14 23.08 19.21
CA LYS A 340 -12.90 24.32 18.96
C LYS A 340 -14.21 24.35 19.75
N LYS A 341 -14.93 23.23 19.78
CA LYS A 341 -16.18 23.08 20.53
C LYS A 341 -15.94 23.08 22.05
N ALA A 342 -14.89 22.41 22.52
CA ALA A 342 -14.61 22.22 23.94
C ALA A 342 -14.19 23.50 24.65
N PHE A 343 -13.39 24.32 23.98
CA PHE A 343 -13.00 25.64 24.49
C PHE A 343 -14.07 26.72 24.22
N LYS A 344 -15.23 26.34 23.65
CA LYS A 344 -16.34 27.24 23.27
C LYS A 344 -15.82 28.51 22.58
N ILE A 345 -14.88 28.34 21.64
CA ILE A 345 -14.17 29.47 21.03
C ILE A 345 -15.13 30.25 20.14
N HIS A 346 -15.54 31.43 20.61
CA HIS A 346 -16.26 32.39 19.79
C HIS A 346 -15.25 33.30 19.11
N ILE A 347 -15.05 33.11 17.81
CA ILE A 347 -14.21 33.99 16.99
C ILE A 347 -15.07 35.20 16.65
N ILE A 348 -14.88 36.30 17.38
CA ILE A 348 -15.48 37.58 17.04
C ILE A 348 -14.47 38.34 16.18
N TRP A 349 -14.82 38.57 14.92
CA TRP A 349 -14.04 39.41 14.01
C TRP A 349 -14.28 40.88 14.36
N ARG A 350 -13.27 41.55 14.94
CA ARG A 350 -13.19 43.02 15.03
C ARG A 350 -12.00 43.48 14.17
N GLY A 351 -12.25 43.76 12.89
CA GLY A 351 -11.20 44.15 11.92
C GLY A 351 -10.22 43.02 11.58
N LEU A 352 -8.96 43.35 11.27
CA LEU A 352 -7.91 42.42 10.77
C LEU A 352 -7.32 41.45 11.81
N THR A 353 -7.70 41.54 13.10
CA THR A 353 -7.16 40.67 14.15
C THR A 353 -8.28 39.86 14.82
N PRO A 354 -8.21 38.52 14.82
CA PRO A 354 -9.22 37.70 15.49
C PRO A 354 -9.01 37.73 17.01
N THR A 355 -10.00 38.22 17.76
CA THR A 355 -9.99 38.13 19.24
C THR A 355 -10.67 36.84 19.68
N PHE A 356 -9.93 35.96 20.37
CA PHE A 356 -10.44 34.71 20.91
C PHE A 356 -11.10 34.94 22.27
N LEU A 357 -12.43 34.76 22.37
CA LEU A 357 -13.14 34.70 23.65
C LEU A 357 -13.32 33.25 24.09
N PHE A 358 -12.69 32.89 25.21
CA PHE A 358 -12.88 31.60 25.88
C PHE A 358 -14.08 31.70 26.84
N GLY A 359 -14.99 30.71 26.78
CA GLY A 359 -16.13 30.63 27.70
C GLY A 359 -15.68 30.37 29.15
N LYS A 360 -16.42 30.90 30.14
CA LYS A 360 -16.17 30.65 31.57
C LYS A 360 -16.34 29.15 31.89
N GLN A 361 -15.38 28.58 32.62
CA GLN A 361 -15.43 27.22 33.15
C GLN A 361 -16.31 27.18 34.41
N ASP A 362 -17.17 26.17 34.54
CA ASP A 362 -18.00 25.96 35.73
C ASP A 362 -17.16 25.47 36.93
N GLU A 363 -17.61 25.75 38.16
CA GLU A 363 -16.88 25.41 39.39
C GLU A 363 -16.67 23.88 39.56
N SER A 364 -17.58 23.07 39.01
CA SER A 364 -17.46 21.60 38.94
C SER A 364 -16.44 21.12 37.88
N GLU A 365 -16.20 21.89 36.82
CA GLU A 365 -15.15 21.61 35.82
C GLU A 365 -13.75 21.86 36.42
N LYS A 366 -13.60 22.86 37.30
CA LYS A 366 -12.35 23.12 38.03
C LYS A 366 -11.93 21.98 38.96
N ARG A 367 -12.87 21.44 39.76
CA ARG A 367 -12.59 20.31 40.67
C ARG A 367 -12.12 19.05 39.93
N THR A 368 -12.64 18.81 38.72
CA THR A 368 -12.23 17.67 37.89
C THR A 368 -10.81 17.88 37.32
N GLY A 369 -10.47 19.12 36.96
CA GLY A 369 -9.13 19.46 36.46
C GLY A 369 -8.01 19.37 37.50
N GLU A 370 -8.30 19.49 38.79
CA GLU A 370 -7.30 19.44 39.87
C GLU A 370 -6.73 18.03 40.08
N TYR A 371 -7.59 16.99 40.07
CA TYR A 371 -7.15 15.60 40.21
C TYR A 371 -6.31 15.13 39.01
N ASP A 372 -6.70 15.52 37.80
CA ASP A 372 -5.90 15.26 36.58
C ASP A 372 -4.54 15.96 36.63
N THR A 373 -4.48 17.18 37.18
CA THR A 373 -3.23 17.96 37.23
C THR A 373 -2.21 17.33 38.17
N LEU A 374 -2.65 16.71 39.27
CA LEU A 374 -1.77 15.99 40.19
C LEU A 374 -1.22 14.72 39.55
N ALA A 375 -2.08 13.89 38.94
CA ALA A 375 -1.64 12.68 38.24
C ALA A 375 -0.67 13.00 37.09
N MET A 376 -0.97 14.04 36.32
CA MET A 376 -0.12 14.49 35.21
C MET A 376 1.23 15.04 35.64
N LYS A 377 1.30 15.72 36.79
CA LYS A 377 2.55 16.28 37.30
C LYS A 377 3.53 15.20 37.76
N TYR A 378 3.05 14.14 38.40
CA TYR A 378 3.93 13.02 38.79
C TYR A 378 4.33 12.18 37.59
N LEU A 379 3.40 11.96 36.66
CA LEU A 379 3.68 11.21 35.44
C LEU A 379 4.70 11.92 34.54
N SER A 380 4.63 13.25 34.44
CA SER A 380 5.55 14.04 33.60
C SER A 380 7.02 13.98 34.07
N TYR A 381 7.28 13.84 35.37
CA TYR A 381 8.64 13.70 35.90
C TYR A 381 9.34 12.41 35.47
N LEU A 382 8.60 11.32 35.29
CA LEU A 382 9.15 10.07 34.75
C LEU A 382 9.28 10.14 33.22
N LEU A 383 8.34 10.83 32.58
CA LEU A 383 8.10 10.71 31.16
C LEU A 383 8.93 11.66 30.30
N TYR A 384 9.17 12.90 30.77
CA TYR A 384 10.06 13.82 30.05
C TYR A 384 11.51 13.28 29.94
N PRO A 385 12.13 12.73 30.99
CA PRO A 385 13.46 12.12 30.85
C PRO A 385 13.46 10.92 29.90
N LEU A 386 12.42 10.10 29.92
CA LEU A 386 12.31 8.93 29.03
C LEU A 386 12.20 9.34 27.56
N CYS A 387 11.36 10.34 27.25
CA CYS A 387 11.20 10.83 25.89
C CYS A 387 12.46 11.58 25.39
N LEU A 388 13.09 12.40 26.25
CA LEU A 388 14.32 13.12 25.89
C LEU A 388 15.51 12.15 25.72
N GLY A 389 15.64 11.16 26.60
CA GLY A 389 16.65 10.11 26.50
C GLY A 389 16.45 9.26 25.25
N GLY A 390 15.21 8.86 24.94
CA GLY A 390 14.87 8.13 23.73
C GLY A 390 15.16 8.92 22.45
N ALA A 391 14.80 10.22 22.43
CA ALA A 391 15.11 11.10 21.29
C ALA A 391 16.61 11.30 21.08
N GLY A 392 17.39 11.42 22.17
CA GLY A 392 18.84 11.50 22.13
C GLY A 392 19.51 10.21 21.63
N TYR A 393 19.05 9.05 22.12
CA TYR A 393 19.51 7.74 21.62
C TYR A 393 19.20 7.59 20.13
N ALA A 394 17.97 7.90 19.73
CA ALA A 394 17.55 7.82 18.34
C ALA A 394 18.41 8.71 17.42
N LEU A 395 18.74 9.92 17.87
CA LEU A 395 19.58 10.85 17.10
C LEU A 395 21.00 10.31 16.83
N VAL A 396 21.55 9.51 17.75
CA VAL A 396 22.93 8.99 17.67
C VAL A 396 22.99 7.66 16.90
N PHE A 397 22.02 6.77 17.12
CA PHE A 397 22.09 5.39 16.65
C PHE A 397 21.15 5.05 15.48
N VAL A 398 20.19 5.92 15.15
CA VAL A 398 19.21 5.67 14.09
C VAL A 398 19.45 6.61 12.91
N LYS A 399 19.35 6.08 11.69
CA LYS A 399 19.48 6.83 10.43
C LYS A 399 18.15 7.47 10.07
N TYR A 400 18.18 8.70 9.56
CA TYR A 400 16.98 9.44 9.18
C TYR A 400 17.14 10.10 7.82
N LYS A 401 16.01 10.36 7.14
CA LYS A 401 15.98 11.07 5.86
C LYS A 401 16.35 12.55 6.02
N SER A 402 15.97 13.16 7.14
CA SER A 402 16.17 14.58 7.42
C SER A 402 15.99 14.89 8.91
N TRP A 403 16.39 16.09 9.34
CA TRP A 403 16.07 16.63 10.67
C TRP A 403 14.57 16.69 10.95
N TYR A 404 13.75 16.96 9.93
CA TYR A 404 12.29 16.92 10.03
C TYR A 404 11.81 15.51 10.40
N SER A 405 12.30 14.49 9.67
CA SER A 405 11.93 13.09 9.91
C SER A 405 12.34 12.62 11.31
N TRP A 406 13.50 13.05 11.82
CA TRP A 406 13.93 12.78 13.19
C TRP A 406 13.02 13.42 14.24
N ILE A 407 12.64 14.69 14.07
CA ILE A 407 11.74 15.39 15.00
C ILE A 407 10.38 14.67 15.05
N ILE A 408 9.80 14.36 13.89
CA ILE A 408 8.50 13.71 13.81
C ILE A 408 8.54 12.29 14.40
N ASN A 409 9.57 11.50 14.08
CA ASN A 409 9.75 10.16 14.66
C ASN A 409 9.91 10.22 16.19
N SER A 410 10.69 11.17 16.70
CA SER A 410 10.90 11.37 18.13
C SER A 410 9.61 11.79 18.85
N LEU A 411 8.86 12.72 18.24
CA LEU A 411 7.57 13.17 18.76
C LEU A 411 6.53 12.05 18.78
N VAL A 412 6.44 11.23 17.73
CA VAL A 412 5.51 10.10 17.69
C VAL A 412 5.84 9.04 18.71
N ASN A 413 7.11 8.64 18.83
CA ASN A 413 7.51 7.67 19.86
C ASN A 413 7.21 8.21 21.27
N GLY A 414 7.40 9.52 21.48
CA GLY A 414 6.94 10.20 22.68
C GLY A 414 5.44 10.07 22.87
N VAL A 415 4.63 10.52 21.90
CA VAL A 415 3.16 10.46 21.94
C VAL A 415 2.66 9.04 22.20
N TYR A 416 3.28 8.01 21.60
CA TYR A 416 2.96 6.62 21.88
C TYR A 416 3.33 6.21 23.31
N ALA A 417 4.49 6.60 23.84
CA ALA A 417 4.81 6.34 25.24
C ALA A 417 3.83 7.04 26.20
N PHE A 418 3.48 8.30 25.93
CA PHE A 418 2.48 9.05 26.69
C PHE A 418 1.09 8.38 26.61
N GLY A 419 0.64 8.03 25.42
CA GLY A 419 -0.66 7.39 25.20
C GLY A 419 -0.82 6.10 26.00
N PHE A 420 0.24 5.29 26.09
CA PHE A 420 0.26 4.10 26.94
C PHE A 420 -0.01 4.43 28.40
N LEU A 421 0.77 5.36 28.93
CA LEU A 421 0.71 5.74 30.34
C LEU A 421 -0.62 6.38 30.71
N PHE A 422 -1.27 7.11 29.80
CA PHE A 422 -2.59 7.67 30.00
C PHE A 422 -3.71 6.64 30.16
N MET A 423 -3.51 5.40 29.69
CA MET A 423 -4.51 4.34 29.84
C MET A 423 -4.34 3.55 31.15
N LEU A 424 -3.16 3.59 31.78
CA LEU A 424 -2.87 2.86 33.01
C LEU A 424 -3.67 3.35 34.25
N PRO A 425 -3.92 4.67 34.45
CA PRO A 425 -4.72 5.15 35.57
C PRO A 425 -6.11 4.51 35.61
N GLN A 426 -6.75 4.31 34.46
CA GLN A 426 -8.07 3.67 34.40
C GLN A 426 -8.02 2.22 34.87
N LEU A 427 -7.01 1.45 34.43
CA LEU A 427 -6.79 0.07 34.88
C LEU A 427 -6.46 0.02 36.39
N PHE A 428 -5.68 0.98 36.88
CA PHE A 428 -5.34 1.08 38.29
C PHE A 428 -6.55 1.41 39.16
N VAL A 429 -7.39 2.35 38.73
CA VAL A 429 -8.64 2.69 39.42
C VAL A 429 -9.58 1.49 39.46
N ASN A 430 -9.74 0.76 38.35
CA ASN A 430 -10.51 -0.49 38.34
C ASN A 430 -10.00 -1.51 39.37
N PHE A 431 -8.68 -1.68 39.45
CA PHE A 431 -8.05 -2.60 40.38
C PHE A 431 -8.22 -2.17 41.85
N LYS A 432 -8.07 -0.87 42.13
CA LYS A 432 -8.17 -0.30 43.48
C LYS A 432 -9.60 -0.29 44.00
N MET A 433 -10.57 0.09 43.14
CA MET A 433 -11.98 0.18 43.49
C MET A 433 -12.71 -1.17 43.42
N LYS A 434 -12.06 -2.21 42.85
CA LYS A 434 -12.65 -3.53 42.62
C LYS A 434 -13.97 -3.47 41.85
N SER A 435 -14.09 -2.51 40.93
CA SER A 435 -15.27 -2.32 40.08
C SER A 435 -14.87 -1.76 38.71
N VAL A 436 -15.68 -2.02 37.68
CA VAL A 436 -15.48 -1.49 36.31
C VAL A 436 -16.63 -0.58 35.91
N ALA A 437 -16.34 0.58 35.32
CA ALA A 437 -17.36 1.53 34.89
C ALA A 437 -18.25 0.89 33.82
N HIS A 438 -19.55 1.18 33.88
CA HIS A 438 -20.45 0.77 32.82
C HIS A 438 -20.08 1.44 31.49
N LEU A 439 -19.73 0.62 30.50
CA LEU A 439 -19.48 1.06 29.13
C LEU A 439 -20.62 0.55 28.24
N PRO A 440 -21.32 1.43 27.51
CA PRO A 440 -22.42 1.02 26.63
C PRO A 440 -21.97 -0.08 25.67
N TRP A 441 -22.79 -1.13 25.51
CA TRP A 441 -22.42 -2.30 24.71
C TRP A 441 -21.95 -1.94 23.29
N LYS A 442 -22.57 -0.95 22.66
CA LYS A 442 -22.18 -0.45 21.33
C LYS A 442 -20.76 0.12 21.32
N ALA A 443 -20.43 1.00 22.27
CA ALA A 443 -19.10 1.60 22.38
C ALA A 443 -18.03 0.57 22.72
N PHE A 444 -18.37 -0.40 23.58
CA PHE A 444 -17.50 -1.50 23.93
C PHE A 444 -17.19 -2.39 22.72
N MET A 445 -18.22 -2.69 21.93
CA MET A 445 -18.10 -3.52 20.73
C MET A 445 -17.28 -2.83 19.64
N TYR A 446 -17.45 -1.52 19.42
CA TYR A 446 -16.61 -0.75 18.50
C TYR A 446 -15.14 -0.72 18.95
N LYS A 447 -14.89 -0.56 20.26
CA LYS A 447 -13.53 -0.63 20.80
C LYS A 447 -12.91 -2.00 20.54
N ALA A 448 -13.65 -3.09 20.85
CA ALA A 448 -13.17 -4.46 20.65
C ALA A 448 -12.84 -4.78 19.18
N PHE A 449 -13.72 -4.37 18.25
CA PHE A 449 -13.50 -4.64 16.83
C PHE A 449 -12.40 -3.78 16.21
N ASN A 450 -12.26 -2.51 16.60
CA ASN A 450 -11.17 -1.67 16.10
C ASN A 450 -9.82 -2.28 16.52
N THR A 451 -9.65 -2.56 17.81
CA THR A 451 -8.48 -3.21 18.40
C THR A 451 -8.10 -4.49 17.65
N PHE A 452 -9.02 -5.45 17.52
CA PHE A 452 -8.73 -6.74 16.86
C PHE A 452 -8.46 -6.62 15.35
N ILE A 453 -9.18 -5.75 14.64
CA ILE A 453 -9.01 -5.57 13.20
C ILE A 453 -7.72 -4.81 12.89
N ASP A 454 -7.33 -3.85 13.72
CA ASP A 454 -6.09 -3.08 13.58
C ASP A 454 -4.85 -3.97 13.68
N ASP A 455 -4.86 -4.98 14.57
CA ASP A 455 -3.76 -5.96 14.70
C ASP A 455 -3.68 -6.91 13.49
N VAL A 456 -4.82 -7.39 12.98
CA VAL A 456 -4.86 -8.19 11.73
C VAL A 456 -4.37 -7.35 10.55
N PHE A 457 -4.78 -6.08 10.49
CA PHE A 457 -4.38 -5.14 9.45
C PHE A 457 -2.88 -4.83 9.51
N ALA A 458 -2.32 -4.61 10.71
CA ALA A 458 -0.91 -4.38 10.94
C ALA A 458 -0.01 -5.53 10.45
N PHE A 459 -0.54 -6.76 10.39
CA PHE A 459 0.18 -7.91 9.86
C PHE A 459 0.12 -8.00 8.32
N ILE A 460 -0.99 -7.57 7.72
CA ILE A 460 -1.26 -7.73 6.29
C ILE A 460 -0.74 -6.55 5.47
N ILE A 461 -0.90 -5.31 5.97
CA ILE A 461 -0.58 -4.09 5.24
C ILE A 461 0.67 -3.42 5.83
N THR A 462 1.47 -2.84 4.95
CA THR A 462 2.73 -2.16 5.29
C THR A 462 2.47 -0.91 6.12
N MET A 463 2.54 -1.06 7.44
CA MET A 463 2.53 0.04 8.41
C MET A 463 3.91 0.17 9.09
N PRO A 464 4.29 1.38 9.52
CA PRO A 464 5.53 1.58 10.26
C PRO A 464 5.51 0.79 11.57
N ALA A 465 6.65 0.21 11.94
CA ALA A 465 6.75 -0.67 13.10
C ALA A 465 6.33 0.01 14.41
N SER A 466 6.59 1.32 14.56
CA SER A 466 6.17 2.11 15.73
C SER A 466 4.64 2.18 15.87
N HIS A 467 3.94 2.40 14.75
CA HIS A 467 2.47 2.42 14.71
C HIS A 467 1.90 1.03 15.00
N ARG A 468 2.50 -0.03 14.43
CA ARG A 468 2.10 -1.42 14.71
C ARG A 468 2.24 -1.77 16.19
N LEU A 469 3.35 -1.36 16.81
CA LEU A 469 3.58 -1.56 18.24
C LEU A 469 2.57 -0.77 19.09
N ALA A 470 2.16 0.42 18.64
CA ALA A 470 1.15 1.21 19.32
C ALA A 470 -0.24 0.56 19.28
N CYS A 471 -0.63 -0.04 18.13
CA CYS A 471 -1.86 -0.85 18.02
C CYS A 471 -1.81 -2.06 18.95
N PHE A 472 -0.74 -2.87 18.85
CA PHE A 472 -0.56 -4.07 19.68
C PHE A 472 -0.58 -3.78 21.19
N ARG A 473 -0.04 -2.62 21.59
CA ARG A 473 -0.13 -2.13 22.97
C ARG A 473 -1.57 -1.89 23.40
N ASP A 474 -2.37 -1.23 22.57
CA ASP A 474 -3.77 -0.92 22.87
C ASP A 474 -4.58 -2.23 23.02
N ASP A 475 -4.24 -3.26 22.26
CA ASP A 475 -4.75 -4.64 22.38
C ASP A 475 -4.41 -5.28 23.74
N VAL A 476 -3.15 -5.20 24.18
CA VAL A 476 -2.75 -5.72 25.51
C VAL A 476 -3.52 -5.01 26.64
N VAL A 477 -3.66 -3.69 26.57
CA VAL A 477 -4.44 -2.90 27.54
C VAL A 477 -5.91 -3.31 27.51
N PHE A 478 -6.47 -3.55 26.34
CA PHE A 478 -7.84 -4.01 26.17
C PHE A 478 -8.06 -5.41 26.76
N LEU A 479 -7.14 -6.36 26.56
CA LEU A 479 -7.21 -7.69 27.17
C LEU A 479 -7.17 -7.64 28.70
N VAL A 480 -6.30 -6.79 29.27
CA VAL A 480 -6.26 -6.57 30.73
C VAL A 480 -7.58 -5.97 31.22
N TYR A 481 -8.18 -5.04 30.47
CA TYR A 481 -9.50 -4.49 30.78
C TYR A 481 -10.59 -5.58 30.75
N LEU A 482 -10.59 -6.47 29.75
CA LEU A 482 -11.53 -7.61 29.70
C LEU A 482 -11.38 -8.53 30.91
N TYR A 483 -10.14 -8.83 31.30
CA TYR A 483 -9.85 -9.62 32.48
C TYR A 483 -10.38 -8.94 33.76
N GLN A 484 -10.16 -7.64 33.92
CA GLN A 484 -10.72 -6.88 35.04
C GLN A 484 -12.25 -6.86 35.05
N ARG A 485 -12.89 -6.74 33.88
CA ARG A 485 -14.35 -6.79 33.75
C ARG A 485 -14.94 -8.17 34.09
N TRP A 486 -14.19 -9.24 33.83
CA TRP A 486 -14.58 -10.58 34.24
C TRP A 486 -14.44 -10.76 35.75
N LEU A 487 -13.40 -10.20 36.37
CA LEU A 487 -13.11 -10.35 37.80
C LEU A 487 -13.94 -9.42 38.71
N TYR A 488 -14.27 -8.20 38.26
CA TYR A 488 -14.90 -7.17 39.07
C TYR A 488 -16.32 -6.82 38.58
N PRO A 489 -17.28 -6.54 39.50
CA PRO A 489 -18.63 -6.15 39.12
C PRO A 489 -18.66 -4.81 38.39
N VAL A 490 -19.63 -4.66 37.49
CA VAL A 490 -19.84 -3.42 36.72
C VAL A 490 -20.60 -2.41 37.57
N ASP A 491 -19.96 -1.28 37.85
CA ASP A 491 -20.55 -0.14 38.57
C ASP A 491 -21.24 0.81 37.58
N LYS A 492 -22.57 0.91 37.72
CA LYS A 492 -23.44 1.72 36.86
C LYS A 492 -23.43 3.21 37.22
N THR A 493 -23.11 3.54 38.46
CA THR A 493 -23.08 4.93 38.96
C THR A 493 -21.81 5.67 38.54
N ARG A 494 -20.76 4.92 38.19
CA ARG A 494 -19.46 5.47 37.85
C ARG A 494 -19.44 6.03 36.43
N VAL A 495 -18.91 7.24 36.32
CA VAL A 495 -18.64 7.88 35.03
C VAL A 495 -17.52 7.12 34.30
N ASN A 496 -17.78 6.74 33.05
CA ASN A 496 -16.81 6.05 32.21
C ASN A 496 -15.79 7.02 31.57
N GLU A 497 -14.84 6.48 30.82
CA GLU A 497 -13.76 7.22 30.13
C GLU A 497 -14.26 8.30 29.14
N TYR A 498 -15.55 8.29 28.78
CA TYR A 498 -16.20 9.27 27.90
C TYR A 498 -17.02 10.32 28.67
N GLY A 499 -16.95 10.31 30.01
CA GLY A 499 -17.72 11.21 30.83
C GLY A 499 -19.22 10.86 30.85
N VAL A 500 -19.58 9.57 30.81
CA VAL A 500 -20.97 9.09 30.84
C VAL A 500 -21.15 8.05 31.95
N SER A 501 -22.11 8.26 32.85
CA SER A 501 -22.60 7.23 33.79
C SER A 501 -23.96 6.69 33.32
N TYR A 502 -24.37 5.52 33.79
CA TYR A 502 -25.66 4.93 33.40
C TYR A 502 -26.85 5.80 33.83
N ASP A 503 -26.71 6.55 34.93
CA ASP A 503 -27.76 7.41 35.48
C ASP A 503 -27.97 8.72 34.70
N GLU A 504 -27.03 9.08 33.80
CA GLU A 504 -27.16 10.24 32.91
C GLU A 504 -27.80 9.91 31.55
N GLU A 505 -28.07 8.63 31.23
CA GLU A 505 -28.91 8.32 30.07
C GLU A 505 -30.34 8.85 30.32
N PRO A 506 -30.87 9.76 29.49
CA PRO A 506 -32.26 10.18 29.64
C PRO A 506 -33.13 8.94 29.44
N LYS A 507 -33.87 8.54 30.48
CA LYS A 507 -34.90 7.49 30.39
C LYS A 507 -35.71 7.75 29.13
N GLY A 508 -35.53 6.88 28.12
CA GLY A 508 -36.27 6.98 26.87
C GLY A 508 -37.75 7.11 27.17
N LYS A 509 -38.42 8.04 26.47
CA LYS A 509 -39.86 8.23 26.57
C LYS A 509 -40.54 6.86 26.58
N SER A 510 -41.30 6.54 27.63
CA SER A 510 -42.19 5.39 27.59
C SER A 510 -43.10 5.60 26.38
N HIS A 511 -43.07 4.69 25.42
CA HIS A 511 -44.15 4.58 24.46
C HIS A 511 -45.43 4.41 25.28
N LYS A 512 -46.33 5.41 25.23
CA LYS A 512 -47.74 5.19 25.53
C LYS A 512 -48.30 4.48 24.31
N ASP A 513 -48.93 3.34 24.59
CA ASP A 513 -49.62 2.46 23.65
C ASP A 513 -50.54 3.20 22.67
#